data_AF-A0A941R3T2-F1
#
_entry.id   AF-A0A941R3T2-F1
#
_cell.length_a   1.000
_cell.length_b   1.000
_cell.length_c   1.000
_cell.angle_alpha   90.00
_cell.angle_beta   90.00
_cell.angle_gamma   90.00
#
_symmetry.space_group_name_H-M   'P 1'
#
loop_
_entity.id
_entity.type
_entity.pdbx_description
1 polymer ?
#
loop_
_entity_poly.entity_id
_entity_poly.type
_entity_poly.pdbx_seq_one_letter_code
_entity_poly.pdbx_strand_id
1 'polypeptide(L)'
;MIPIEQTGIEELSFGDSKEDIFHILVNKQVSPNGIDLDKLRLADPRNFDAALTSAGCIIMLNEIEIDELARRGELNPKKLHQSLYELAEQEGLL
;
A
#
# COMPACT_ATOMS: atom_id res chain seq x y z
N MET A 1 12.05 -3.01 -11.27
CA MET A 1 12.02 -4.09 -10.28
C MET A 1 12.72 -3.67 -8.99
N ILE A 2 11.93 -3.21 -8.03
CA ILE A 2 12.34 -2.85 -6.68
C ILE A 2 12.44 -4.14 -5.86
N PRO A 3 13.57 -4.48 -5.21
CA PRO A 3 13.67 -5.66 -4.35
C PRO A 3 12.74 -5.59 -3.15
N ILE A 4 12.21 -6.73 -2.69
CA ILE A 4 11.28 -6.78 -1.55
C ILE A 4 11.86 -6.20 -0.26
N GLU A 5 13.17 -6.32 -0.03
CA GLU A 5 13.87 -5.77 1.13
C GLU A 5 13.87 -4.23 1.13
N GLN A 6 13.71 -3.64 -0.06
CA GLN A 6 13.56 -2.21 -0.28
C GLN A 6 12.09 -1.78 -0.29
N THR A 7 11.17 -2.68 0.07
CA THR A 7 9.77 -2.35 0.31
C THR A 7 9.38 -2.49 1.77
N GLY A 8 8.26 -1.89 2.16
CA GLY A 8 7.68 -1.99 3.50
C GLY A 8 6.16 -2.08 3.44
N ILE A 9 5.55 -2.45 4.56
CA ILE A 9 4.11 -2.33 4.77
C ILE A 9 3.84 -1.23 5.77
N GLU A 10 2.86 -0.39 5.43
CA GLU A 10 2.27 0.58 6.33
C GLU A 10 0.76 0.38 6.41
N GLU A 11 0.22 0.65 7.59
CA GLU A 11 -1.21 0.66 7.82
C GLU A 11 -1.65 2.11 8.09
N LEU A 12 -2.64 2.58 7.33
CA LEU A 12 -3.24 3.89 7.49
C LEU A 12 -4.71 3.75 7.82
N SER A 13 -5.16 4.46 8.84
CA SER A 13 -6.57 4.51 9.21
C SER A 13 -7.09 5.95 9.08
N PHE A 14 -8.18 6.12 8.34
CA PHE A 14 -8.94 7.37 8.25
C PHE A 14 -10.20 7.35 9.14
N GLY A 15 -10.44 6.24 9.83
CA GLY A 15 -11.61 5.96 10.64
C GLY A 15 -11.56 4.56 11.26
N ASP A 16 -12.55 4.22 12.07
CA ASP A 16 -12.59 2.96 12.83
C ASP A 16 -13.19 1.78 12.04
N SER A 17 -13.70 2.04 10.84
CA SER A 17 -14.33 1.03 10.00
C SER A 17 -13.30 0.32 9.12
N LYS A 18 -13.60 -0.92 8.70
CA LYS A 18 -12.70 -1.69 7.82
C LYS A 18 -12.44 -1.01 6.46
N GLU A 19 -13.42 -0.29 5.93
CA GLU A 19 -13.28 0.47 4.69
C GLU A 19 -12.33 1.67 4.83
N ASP A 20 -12.09 2.14 6.06
CA ASP A 20 -11.18 3.24 6.35
C ASP A 20 -9.77 2.80 6.74
N ILE A 21 -9.51 1.49 6.86
CA ILE A 21 -8.20 0.92 7.18
C ILE A 21 -7.55 0.45 5.87
N PHE A 22 -6.36 0.96 5.58
CA PHE A 22 -5.60 0.72 4.36
C PHE A 22 -4.24 0.10 4.67
N HIS A 23 -3.89 -0.93 3.90
CA HIS A 23 -2.56 -1.55 3.89
C HIS A 23 -1.82 -1.14 2.63
N ILE A 24 -0.61 -0.62 2.80
CA ILE A 24 0.15 0.01 1.74
C ILE A 24 1.51 -0.66 1.59
N LEU A 25 1.84 -1.10 0.37
CA LEU A 25 3.20 -1.46 0.00
C LEU A 25 3.95 -0.20 -0.41
N VAL A 26 5.05 0.08 0.28
CA VAL A 26 5.84 1.31 0.08
C VAL A 26 7.22 0.99 -0.46
N ASN A 27 7.72 1.84 -1.36
CA ASN A 27 9.11 1.84 -1.79
C ASN A 27 9.96 2.63 -0.78
N LYS A 28 10.78 1.92 0.00
CA LYS A 28 11.66 2.53 1.02
C LYS A 28 12.80 3.35 0.43
N GLN A 29 13.11 3.22 -0.86
CA GLN A 29 14.08 4.11 -1.52
C GLN A 29 13.52 5.53 -1.68
N VAL A 30 12.19 5.64 -1.88
CA VAL A 30 11.48 6.92 -1.99
C VAL A 30 11.08 7.42 -0.61
N SER A 31 10.52 6.52 0.20
CA SER A 31 9.97 6.82 1.53
C SER A 31 10.62 5.92 2.59
N PRO A 32 11.87 6.20 3.00
CA PRO A 32 12.62 5.35 3.92
C PRO A 32 12.01 5.29 5.33
N ASN A 33 11.27 6.34 5.71
CA ASN A 33 10.58 6.44 7.00
C ASN A 33 9.06 6.27 6.86
N GLY A 34 8.61 5.82 5.69
CA GLY A 34 7.22 5.66 5.33
C GLY A 34 6.55 6.88 4.70
N ILE A 35 5.25 6.74 4.37
CA ILE A 35 4.50 7.78 3.67
C ILE A 35 4.25 8.97 4.61
N ASP A 36 4.64 10.16 4.15
CA ASP A 36 4.37 11.41 4.84
C ASP A 36 2.88 11.79 4.68
N LEU A 37 2.07 11.38 5.64
CA LEU A 37 0.63 11.61 5.66
C LEU A 37 0.25 13.08 5.71
N ASP A 38 1.05 13.90 6.38
CA ASP A 38 0.77 15.33 6.47
C ASP A 38 0.89 15.98 5.08
N LYS A 39 1.89 15.57 4.29
CA LYS A 39 1.98 15.98 2.89
C LYS A 39 0.86 15.40 2.03
N LEU A 40 0.48 14.15 2.26
CA LEU A 40 -0.59 13.49 1.50
C LEU A 40 -1.95 14.18 1.73
N ARG A 41 -2.24 14.59 2.98
CA ARG A 41 -3.46 15.33 3.35
C ARG A 41 -3.53 16.73 2.77
N LEU A 42 -2.38 17.33 2.47
CA LEU A 42 -2.27 18.64 1.81
C LEU A 42 -2.31 18.54 0.28
N ALA A 43 -2.25 17.32 -0.27
CA ALA A 43 -2.28 17.12 -1.71
C ALA A 43 -3.64 17.49 -2.31
N ASP A 44 -3.63 18.00 -3.54
CA ASP A 44 -4.86 18.26 -4.29
C ASP A 44 -5.58 16.91 -4.53
N PRO A 45 -6.85 16.74 -4.11
CA PRO A 45 -7.60 15.50 -4.30
C PRO A 45 -7.66 15.04 -5.76
N ARG A 46 -7.57 15.98 -6.72
CA ARG A 46 -7.57 15.67 -8.16
C ARG A 46 -6.29 14.99 -8.63
N ASN A 47 -5.23 15.08 -7.83
CA ASN A 47 -3.90 14.53 -8.11
C ASN A 47 -3.46 13.54 -7.02
N PHE A 48 -4.42 12.97 -6.27
CA PHE A 48 -4.12 12.13 -5.11
C PHE A 48 -3.30 10.89 -5.49
N ASP A 49 -3.62 10.25 -6.62
CA ASP A 49 -2.86 9.11 -7.15
C ASP A 49 -1.40 9.48 -7.42
N ALA A 50 -1.17 10.64 -8.06
CA ALA A 50 0.18 11.13 -8.33
C ALA A 50 0.93 11.47 -7.03
N ALA A 51 0.23 11.98 -6.01
CA ALA A 51 0.81 12.24 -4.71
C ALA A 51 1.20 10.94 -3.99
N LEU A 52 0.36 9.90 -4.04
CA LEU A 52 0.65 8.57 -3.51
C LEU A 52 1.88 7.95 -4.20
N THR A 53 1.92 7.95 -5.54
CA THR A 53 3.07 7.44 -6.29
C THR A 53 4.34 8.21 -5.96
N SER A 54 4.26 9.54 -5.86
CA SER A 54 5.41 10.39 -5.49
C SER A 54 5.86 10.18 -4.05
N ALA A 55 4.94 9.79 -3.17
CA ALA A 55 5.22 9.36 -1.81
C ALA A 55 5.71 7.91 -1.72
N GLY A 56 5.93 7.23 -2.85
CA GLY A 56 6.47 5.87 -2.87
C GLY A 56 5.43 4.78 -2.61
N CYS A 57 4.13 5.07 -2.66
CA CYS A 57 3.09 4.05 -2.66
C CYS A 57 3.17 3.21 -3.93
N ILE A 58 3.30 1.89 -3.77
CA ILE A 58 3.30 0.91 -4.88
C ILE A 58 1.88 0.34 -5.03
N ILE A 59 1.29 -0.16 -3.96
CA ILE A 59 -0.09 -0.64 -3.92
C ILE A 59 -0.74 -0.22 -2.61
N MET A 60 -2.02 0.08 -2.65
CA MET A 60 -2.84 0.42 -1.48
C MET A 60 -4.15 -0.34 -1.60
N LEU A 61 -4.51 -1.10 -0.57
CA LEU A 61 -5.76 -1.84 -0.48
C LEU A 61 -6.38 -1.62 0.88
N ASN A 62 -7.70 -1.47 0.96
CA ASN A 62 -8.40 -1.42 2.24
C ASN A 62 -8.56 -2.82 2.86
N GLU A 63 -8.91 -2.89 4.15
CA GLU A 63 -9.08 -4.14 4.90
C GLU A 63 -10.14 -5.06 4.26
N ILE A 64 -11.17 -4.49 3.61
CA ILE A 64 -12.21 -5.27 2.92
C ILE A 64 -11.62 -5.96 1.68
N GLU A 65 -10.84 -5.25 0.87
CA GLU A 65 -10.14 -5.79 -0.30
C GLU A 65 -9.13 -6.88 0.11
N ILE A 66 -8.39 -6.63 1.19
CA ILE A 66 -7.47 -7.62 1.79
C ILE A 66 -8.24 -8.89 2.21
N ASP A 67 -9.35 -8.75 2.93
CA ASP A 67 -10.19 -9.87 3.35
C ASP A 67 -10.74 -10.66 2.15
N GLU A 68 -11.14 -9.97 1.08
CA GLU A 68 -11.65 -10.60 -0.14
C GLU A 68 -10.57 -11.39 -0.88
N LEU A 69 -9.40 -10.79 -1.11
CA LEU A 69 -8.26 -11.46 -1.75
C LEU A 69 -7.78 -12.64 -0.90
N ALA A 70 -7.78 -12.50 0.42
CA ALA A 70 -7.44 -13.58 1.32
C ALA A 70 -8.43 -14.76 1.24
N ARG A 71 -9.74 -14.47 1.14
CA ARG A 71 -10.76 -15.52 0.93
C ARG A 71 -10.61 -16.25 -0.39
N ARG A 72 -10.12 -15.57 -1.43
CA ARG A 72 -9.83 -16.16 -2.75
C ARG A 72 -8.52 -16.94 -2.79
N GLY A 73 -7.68 -16.79 -1.76
CA GLY A 73 -6.36 -17.42 -1.69
C GLY A 73 -5.29 -16.68 -2.50
N GLU A 74 -5.58 -15.46 -2.94
CA GLU A 74 -4.67 -14.60 -3.70
C GLU A 74 -3.73 -13.79 -2.78
N LEU A 75 -4.08 -13.69 -1.49
CA LEU A 75 -3.31 -12.99 -0.48
C LEU A 75 -3.24 -13.79 0.83
N ASN A 76 -2.10 -13.75 1.53
CA ASN A 76 -1.97 -14.35 2.85
C ASN A 76 -1.79 -13.27 3.94
N PRO A 77 -2.81 -13.01 4.79
CA PRO A 77 -2.74 -11.98 5.82
C PRO A 77 -1.59 -12.17 6.82
N LYS A 78 -1.16 -13.42 7.07
CA LYS A 78 -0.03 -13.72 7.97
C LYS A 78 1.33 -13.42 7.33
N LYS A 79 1.36 -13.19 6.01
CA LYS A 79 2.53 -12.82 5.21
C LYS A 79 2.17 -11.66 4.29
N LEU A 80 1.50 -10.65 4.84
CA LEU A 80 0.91 -9.56 4.07
C LEU A 80 1.94 -8.84 3.19
N HIS A 81 3.13 -8.55 3.74
CA HIS A 81 4.22 -7.91 3.00
C HIS A 81 4.62 -8.69 1.75
N GLN A 82 4.89 -9.99 1.90
CA GLN A 82 5.25 -10.86 0.77
C GLN A 82 4.10 -10.95 -0.24
N SER A 83 2.87 -11.12 0.23
CA SER A 83 1.71 -11.31 -0.64
C SER A 83 1.39 -10.06 -1.47
N LEU A 84 1.50 -8.88 -0.86
CA LEU A 84 1.31 -7.61 -1.57
C LEU A 84 2.44 -7.32 -2.56
N TYR A 85 3.67 -7.72 -2.24
CA TYR A 85 4.79 -7.62 -3.18
C TYR A 85 4.56 -8.51 -4.41
N GLU A 86 4.19 -9.76 -4.20
CA GLU A 86 3.88 -10.70 -5.30
C GLU A 86 2.69 -10.23 -6.14
N LEU A 87 1.64 -9.69 -5.51
CA LEU A 87 0.50 -9.09 -6.20
C LEU A 87 0.95 -7.89 -7.05
N ALA A 88 1.75 -6.99 -6.49
CA ALA A 88 2.29 -5.84 -7.23
C ALA A 88 3.16 -6.27 -8.42
N GLU A 89 3.91 -7.36 -8.30
CA GLU A 89 4.68 -7.94 -9.41
C GLU A 89 3.76 -8.47 -10.52
N GLN A 90 2.71 -9.20 -10.15
CA GLN A 90 1.73 -9.77 -11.09
C GLN A 90 0.97 -8.71 -11.88
N GLU A 91 0.62 -7.60 -11.21
CA GLU A 91 -0.07 -6.45 -11.82
C GLU A 91 0.88 -5.50 -12.57
N GLY A 92 2.20 -5.76 -12.57
CA GLY A 92 3.19 -4.96 -13.28
C GLY A 92 3.50 -3.59 -12.66
N LEU A 93 3.37 -3.48 -11.33
CA LEU A 93 3.60 -2.26 -10.56
C LEU A 93 5.05 -2.10 -10.04
N LEU A 94 5.94 -3.08 -10.28
CA LEU A 94 7.32 -3.15 -9.75
C LEU A 94 8.45 -3.04 -10.79
#